data_AF-A0A537BWB0-F1
#
_entry.id   AF-A0A537BWB0-F1
#
_cell.length_a   1.000
_cell.length_b   1.000
_cell.length_c   1.000
_cell.angle_alpha   90.00
_cell.angle_beta   90.00
_cell.angle_gamma   90.00
#
_symmetry.space_group_name_H-M   'P 1'
#
loop_
_entity.id
_entity.type
_entity.pdbx_description
1 polymer ?
#
loop_
_entity_poly.entity_id
_entity_poly.type
_entity_poly.pdbx_seq_one_letter_code
_entity_poly.pdbx_strand_id
1 'polypeptide(L)'
;TDIADSVDTWTAFRQGMLTNVLNPKVALFFLALMPQFIEPESPAKVGAFLVLGLTFLTTGTAWCLVLALGASRVRSFFAGRPRALRGLSQASGALFIVLGLRLAASKQ
;
A
#
# COMPACT_ATOMS: atom_id res chain seq x y z
N THR A 1 -27.79 19.61 6.23
CA THR A 1 -26.87 19.50 5.08
C THR A 1 -26.13 18.18 5.22
N ASP A 2 -26.83 17.11 4.85
CA ASP A 2 -26.47 15.71 5.04
C ASP A 2 -25.46 15.24 3.98
N ILE A 3 -24.21 15.69 4.09
CA ILE A 3 -23.12 15.18 3.25
C ILE A 3 -22.09 14.52 4.17
N ALA A 4 -22.50 13.42 4.77
CA ALA A 4 -21.58 12.45 5.35
C ALA A 4 -22.18 11.07 5.08
N ASP A 5 -22.32 10.71 3.81
CA ASP A 5 -22.48 9.32 3.42
C ASP A 5 -21.34 8.55 4.09
N SER A 6 -21.70 7.78 5.12
CA SER A 6 -20.80 6.83 5.75
C SER A 6 -20.43 5.83 4.67
N VAL A 7 -19.28 6.06 4.01
CA VAL A 7 -18.77 5.16 2.98
C VAL A 7 -18.86 3.76 3.53
N ASP A 8 -19.69 2.94 2.88
CA ASP A 8 -19.91 1.58 3.31
C ASP A 8 -18.55 0.88 3.37
N THR A 9 -18.23 0.29 4.52
CA THR A 9 -16.90 -0.28 4.79
C THR A 9 -16.56 -1.34 3.74
N TRP A 10 -17.59 -2.03 3.23
CA TRP A 10 -17.47 -2.97 2.14
C TRP A 10 -17.09 -2.34 0.80
N THR A 11 -17.62 -1.16 0.50
CA THR A 11 -17.27 -0.41 -0.72
C THR A 11 -15.82 0.07 -0.66
N ALA A 12 -15.38 0.62 0.48
CA ALA A 12 -13.99 1.02 0.69
C ALA A 12 -13.03 -0.18 0.60
N PHE A 13 -13.40 -1.32 1.17
CA PHE A 13 -12.61 -2.56 1.08
C PHE A 13 -12.52 -3.07 -0.36
N ARG A 14 -13.64 -3.14 -1.10
CA ARG A 14 -13.66 -3.56 -2.51
C ARG A 14 -12.83 -2.63 -3.38
N GLN A 15 -12.90 -1.33 -3.15
CA GLN A 15 -12.08 -0.36 -3.88
C GLN A 15 -10.59 -0.60 -3.61
N GLY A 16 -10.19 -0.73 -2.33
CA GLY A 16 -8.81 -1.04 -1.96
C GLY A 16 -8.33 -2.37 -2.54
N MET A 17 -9.15 -3.42 -2.48
CA MET A 17 -8.87 -4.74 -3.04
C MET A 17 -8.69 -4.67 -4.56
N LEU A 18 -9.63 -4.05 -5.27
CA LEU A 18 -9.55 -3.89 -6.73
C LEU A 18 -8.31 -3.08 -7.13
N THR A 19 -8.03 -1.95 -6.45
CA THR A 19 -6.81 -1.17 -6.73
C THR A 19 -5.55 -1.98 -6.48
N ASN A 20 -5.52 -2.84 -5.47
CA ASN A 20 -4.36 -3.70 -5.19
C ASN A 20 -4.21 -4.81 -6.24
N VAL A 21 -5.30 -5.50 -6.61
CA VAL A 21 -5.32 -6.56 -7.63
C VAL A 21 -4.98 -6.01 -9.02
N LEU A 22 -5.52 -4.83 -9.37
CA LEU A 22 -5.21 -4.15 -10.63
C LEU A 22 -3.82 -3.51 -10.65
N ASN A 23 -3.06 -3.55 -9.55
CA ASN A 23 -1.68 -3.07 -9.54
C ASN A 23 -0.73 -4.22 -9.89
N PRO A 24 -0.30 -4.37 -11.16
CA PRO A 24 0.53 -5.50 -11.57
C PRO A 24 1.94 -5.42 -11.01
N LYS A 25 2.32 -4.35 -10.29
CA LYS A 25 3.69 -4.13 -9.84
C LYS A 25 4.19 -5.26 -8.94
N VAL A 26 3.33 -5.77 -8.06
CA VAL A 26 3.68 -6.89 -7.18
C VAL A 26 3.89 -8.16 -8.01
N ALA A 27 2.99 -8.45 -8.95
CA ALA A 27 3.12 -9.60 -9.84
C ALA A 27 4.39 -9.52 -10.69
N LEU A 28 4.69 -8.36 -11.27
CA LEU A 28 5.91 -8.12 -12.06
C LEU A 28 7.19 -8.21 -11.21
N PHE A 29 7.17 -7.69 -9.98
CA PHE A 29 8.28 -7.82 -9.04
C PHE A 29 8.56 -9.29 -8.71
N PHE A 30 7.51 -10.07 -8.44
CA PHE A 30 7.61 -11.51 -8.26
C PHE A 30 8.16 -12.19 -9.51
N LEU A 31 7.57 -11.96 -10.68
CA LEU A 31 8.00 -12.59 -11.92
C LEU A 31 9.45 -12.23 -12.30
N ALA A 32 9.92 -11.04 -11.92
CA ALA A 32 11.28 -10.60 -12.17
C ALA A 32 12.31 -11.18 -11.17
N LEU A 33 11.99 -11.22 -9.87
CA LEU A 33 12.96 -11.56 -8.82
C LEU A 33 12.86 -13.00 -8.34
N MET A 34 11.65 -13.55 -8.23
CA MET A 34 11.46 -14.90 -7.70
C MET A 34 12.11 -16.02 -8.56
N PRO A 35 12.07 -16.02 -9.90
CA PRO A 35 12.77 -17.05 -10.67
C PRO A 35 14.30 -16.99 -10.53
N GLN A 36 14.87 -15.84 -10.13
CA GLN A 36 16.32 -15.71 -9.92
C GLN A 36 16.80 -16.48 -8.68
N PHE A 37 15.89 -16.80 -7.75
CA PHE A 37 16.19 -17.52 -6.50
C PHE A 37 15.83 -19.01 -6.55
N ILE A 38 15.35 -19.52 -7.69
CA ILE A 38 15.02 -20.94 -7.87
C ILE A 38 16.00 -21.56 -8.87
N GLU A 39 16.64 -22.65 -8.45
CA GLU A 39 17.47 -23.47 -9.32
C GLU A 39 16.60 -24.19 -10.37
N PRO A 40 16.79 -23.96 -11.69
CA PRO A 40 15.90 -24.47 -12.74
C PRO A 40 15.75 -25.99 -12.79
N GLU A 41 16.80 -26.70 -12.37
CA GLU A 41 16.95 -28.16 -12.45
C GLU A 41 16.39 -28.90 -11.21
N SER A 42 15.93 -28.18 -10.19
CA SER A 42 15.47 -28.81 -8.94
C SER A 42 14.03 -29.36 -9.04
N PRO A 43 13.78 -30.62 -8.65
CA PRO A 43 12.42 -31.18 -8.58
C PRO A 43 11.53 -30.48 -7.55
N ALA A 44 12.12 -29.73 -6.60
CA ALA A 44 11.41 -29.01 -5.54
C ALA A 44 11.05 -27.56 -5.89
N LYS A 45 11.21 -27.12 -7.16
CA LYS A 45 11.00 -25.73 -7.60
C LYS A 45 9.66 -25.11 -7.19
N VAL A 46 8.58 -25.90 -7.24
CA VAL A 46 7.24 -25.44 -6.87
C VAL A 46 7.15 -25.18 -5.36
N GLY A 47 7.76 -26.04 -4.54
CA GLY A 47 7.82 -25.86 -3.10
C GLY A 47 8.61 -24.61 -2.70
N ALA A 48 9.78 -24.39 -3.32
CA ALA A 48 10.58 -23.20 -3.09
C ALA A 48 9.83 -21.92 -3.49
N PHE A 49 9.12 -21.94 -4.63
CA PHE A 49 8.26 -20.83 -5.07
C PHE A 49 7.15 -20.51 -4.06
N LEU A 50 6.46 -21.54 -3.57
CA LEU A 50 5.39 -21.38 -2.59
C LEU A 50 5.91 -20.81 -1.27
N VAL A 51 7.05 -21.28 -0.76
CA VAL A 51 7.64 -20.78 0.49
C VAL A 51 8.07 -19.32 0.37
N LEU A 52 8.74 -18.95 -0.73
CA LEU A 52 9.15 -17.57 -0.99
C LEU A 52 7.93 -16.65 -1.17
N GLY A 53 6.93 -17.10 -1.93
CA GLY A 53 5.65 -16.41 -2.08
C GLY A 53 4.93 -16.19 -0.76
N LEU A 54 4.84 -17.23 0.07
CA LEU A 54 4.18 -17.15 1.38
C LEU A 54 4.95 -16.24 2.34
N THR A 55 6.28 -16.29 2.35
CA THR A 55 7.12 -15.41 3.18
C THR A 55 6.93 -13.95 2.82
N PHE A 56 6.93 -13.64 1.51
CA PHE A 56 6.68 -12.28 1.05
C PHE A 56 5.26 -11.82 1.37
N LEU A 57 4.25 -12.66 1.12
CA LEU A 57 2.85 -12.35 1.41
C LEU A 57 2.65 -12.08 2.91
N THR A 58 3.14 -12.96 3.77
CA THR A 58 3.04 -12.82 5.22
C THR A 58 3.74 -11.57 5.74
N THR A 59 4.97 -11.31 5.28
CA THR A 59 5.73 -10.10 5.66
C THR A 59 5.02 -8.83 5.20
N GLY A 60 4.56 -8.80 3.95
CA GLY A 60 3.82 -7.67 3.38
C GLY A 60 2.51 -7.41 4.12
N THR A 61 1.74 -8.46 4.40
CA THR A 61 0.49 -8.37 5.17
C THR A 61 0.75 -7.92 6.59
N ALA A 62 1.76 -8.45 7.28
CA ALA A 62 2.13 -8.03 8.62
C ALA A 62 2.52 -6.55 8.66
N TRP A 63 3.32 -6.10 7.70
CA TRP A 63 3.70 -4.68 7.56
C TRP A 63 2.48 -3.79 7.32
N CYS A 64 1.59 -4.16 6.40
CA CYS A 64 0.35 -3.45 6.14
C CYS A 64 -0.55 -3.37 7.37
N LEU A 65 -0.67 -4.46 8.15
CA LEU A 65 -1.41 -4.47 9.41
C LEU A 65 -0.80 -3.53 10.43
N VAL A 66 0.53 -3.53 10.60
CA VAL A 66 1.23 -2.58 11.48
C VAL A 66 0.93 -1.15 11.08
N LEU A 67 1.00 -0.83 9.79
CA LEU A 67 0.66 0.50 9.28
C LEU A 67 -0.82 0.85 9.48
N ALA A 68 -1.74 -0.07 9.22
CA ALA A 68 -3.18 0.15 9.39
C ALA A 68 -3.54 0.40 10.87
N LEU A 69 -3.00 -0.41 11.79
CA LEU A 69 -3.19 -0.25 13.22
C LEU A 69 -2.51 1.03 13.73
N GLY A 70 -1.31 1.35 13.23
CA GLY A 70 -0.61 2.59 13.53
C GLY A 70 -1.40 3.81 13.08
N ALA A 71 -1.89 3.81 11.84
CA ALA A 71 -2.72 4.86 11.28
C ALA A 71 -4.03 5.03 12.06
N SER A 72 -4.66 3.92 12.48
CA SER A 72 -5.86 3.95 13.32
C SER A 72 -5.59 4.59 14.68
N ARG A 73 -4.47 4.24 15.34
CA ARG A 73 -4.07 4.86 16.61
C ARG A 73 -3.74 6.34 16.48
N VAL A 74 -3.05 6.72 15.40
CA VAL A 74 -2.77 8.13 15.09
C VAL A 74 -4.09 8.86 14.86
N ARG A 75 -4.98 8.32 14.03
CA ARG A 75 -6.32 8.87 13.78
C ARG A 75 -7.10 9.04 15.08
N SER A 76 -7.13 8.05 15.97
CA SER A 76 -7.85 8.14 17.25
C SER A 76 -7.23 9.17 18.19
N PHE A 77 -5.90 9.26 18.24
CA PHE A 77 -5.19 10.27 19.03
C PHE A 77 -5.48 11.70 18.54
N PHE A 78 -5.54 11.90 17.22
CA PHE A 78 -5.84 13.20 16.62
C PHE A 78 -7.33 13.49 16.43
N ALA A 79 -8.23 12.53 16.71
CA ALA A 79 -9.67 12.69 16.58
C ALA A 79 -10.23 13.85 17.43
N GLY A 80 -9.59 14.15 18.58
CA GLY A 80 -9.92 15.30 19.41
C GLY A 80 -9.33 16.65 18.94
N ARG A 81 -8.53 16.67 17.86
CA ARG A 81 -7.81 17.86 17.38
C ARG A 81 -8.00 18.07 15.87
N PRO A 82 -9.19 18.54 15.42
CA PRO A 82 -9.52 18.70 14.00
C PRO A 82 -8.59 19.65 13.23
N ARG A 83 -7.99 20.65 13.90
CA ARG A 83 -6.98 21.53 13.28
C ARG A 83 -5.68 20.79 12.92
N ALA A 84 -5.26 19.82 13.73
CA ALA A 84 -4.04 19.05 13.48
C ALA A 84 -4.23 18.07 12.30
N LEU A 85 -5.39 17.41 12.20
CA LEU A 85 -5.75 16.59 11.04
C LEU A 85 -5.76 17.41 9.74
N ARG A 86 -6.33 18.63 9.77
CA ARG A 86 -6.31 19.54 8.62
C ARG A 86 -4.88 19.96 8.25
N GLY A 87 -4.03 20.26 9.23
CA GLY A 87 -2.62 20.58 8.99
C GLY A 87 -1.86 19.42 8.32
N LEU A 88 -2.11 18.18 8.75
CA LEU A 88 -1.52 17.00 8.12
C LEU A 88 -1.99 16.82 6.67
N SER A 89 -3.29 16.97 6.40
CA SER A 89 -3.82 16.90 5.03
C SER A 89 -3.26 18.00 4.12
N GLN A 90 -3.12 19.23 4.63
CA GLN A 90 -2.50 20.34 3.89
C GLN A 90 -1.02 20.10 3.64
N ALA A 91 -0.28 19.57 4.61
CA ALA A 91 1.13 19.22 4.45
C ALA A 91 1.32 18.12 3.39
N SER A 92 0.50 17.06 3.40
CA SER A 92 0.51 16.02 2.37
C SER A 92 0.20 16.58 0.98
N GLY A 93 -0.80 17.46 0.87
CA GLY A 93 -1.13 18.14 -0.38
C GLY A 93 0.00 19.04 -0.89
N ALA A 94 0.61 19.83 0.00
CA ALA A 94 1.77 20.67 -0.33
C ALA A 94 2.96 19.83 -0.77
N LEU A 95 3.21 18.70 -0.10
CA LEU A 95 4.26 17.74 -0.48
C LEU A 95 4.02 17.20 -1.89
N PHE A 96 2.79 16.80 -2.23
CA PHE A 96 2.47 16.35 -3.58
C PHE A 96 2.60 17.45 -4.64
N ILE A 97 2.22 18.69 -4.32
CA ILE A 97 2.44 19.83 -5.22
C ILE A 97 3.94 20.04 -5.45
N VAL A 98 4.75 20.04 -4.39
CA VAL A 98 6.22 20.18 -4.49
C VAL A 98 6.82 19.03 -5.29
N LEU A 99 6.39 17.79 -5.05
CA LEU A 99 6.85 16.62 -5.81
C LEU A 99 6.42 16.69 -7.28
N GLY A 100 5.20 17.12 -7.57
CA GLY A 100 4.69 17.30 -8.93
C GLY A 100 5.43 18.41 -9.68
N LEU A 101 5.69 19.54 -9.01
CA LEU A 101 6.52 20.61 -9.55
C LEU A 101 7.97 20.16 -9.76
N ARG A 102 8.55 19.41 -8.82
CA ARG A 102 9.88 18.79 -8.95
C ARG A 102 9.92 17.84 -10.14
N LEU A 103 8.87 17.05 -10.38
CA LEU A 103 8.79 16.12 -11.50
C LEU A 103 8.60 16.86 -12.84
N ALA A 104 7.77 17.90 -12.87
CA ALA A 104 7.59 18.74 -14.05
C ALA A 104 8.87 19.56 -14.37
N ALA A 105 9.60 19.97 -13.34
CA ALA A 105 10.87 20.66 -13.46
C ALA A 105 12.05 19.70 -13.71
N SER A 106 11.92 18.42 -13.34
CA SER A 106 12.84 17.37 -13.79
C SER A 106 12.54 17.08 -15.25
N LYS A 107 13.05 17.97 -16.11
CA LYS A 107 13.20 17.69 -17.52
C LYS A 107 13.98 16.39 -17.68
N GLN A 108 13.35 15.45 -18.37
CA GLN A 108 14.02 14.39 -19.10
C GLN A 108 14.81 14.98 -20.27
#